data_AF-G0NWU6-F1
#
_entry.id   AF-G0NWU6-F1
#
_cell.length_a   1.000
_cell.length_b   1.000
_cell.length_c   1.000
_cell.angle_alpha   90.00
_cell.angle_beta   90.00
_cell.angle_gamma   90.00
#
_symmetry.space_group_name_H-M   'P 1'
#
loop_
_entity.id
_entity.type
_entity.pdbx_description
1 polymer ?
#
loop_
_entity_poly.entity_id
_entity_poly.type
_entity_poly.pdbx_seq_one_letter_code
_entity_poly.pdbx_strand_id
1 'polypeptide(L)'
;MWPLLLLGIAGFVSAGSPGTNGDIHQPALQKELLEEAKVYLFKFGYMIPDPHQGVKSVQEPTPQQIHDALVRFQSAFLYYSSGTVDVPTQAKMNEWRCANNDMDRGSPIAPASKKELWTKKSLTYKIVNTPRTLSEAQIRSAAHEAFEQWTRASGFKFVENNGQNPDITITFYDVPQSNLRIAGSASKPLNSHIILDKNQDWAYKAQAPMGISLYHTLLHEIGHVLGLPHTFYRG
;
A
#
# COMPACT_ATOMS: atom_id res chain seq x y z
N MET A 1 -6.95 -55.16 31.60
CA MET A 1 -7.82 -53.97 31.81
C MET A 1 -7.03 -52.74 31.42
N TRP A 2 -7.51 -51.99 30.42
CA TRP A 2 -7.04 -50.64 30.08
C TRP A 2 -7.39 -49.63 31.20
N PRO A 3 -6.72 -48.47 31.26
CA PRO A 3 -7.21 -47.32 30.49
C PRO A 3 -6.15 -46.65 29.62
N LEU A 4 -6.59 -46.28 28.41
CA LEU A 4 -6.02 -45.27 27.54
C LEU A 4 -5.95 -43.93 28.26
N LEU A 5 -4.81 -43.23 28.16
CA LEU A 5 -4.74 -41.80 28.41
C LEU A 5 -4.88 -41.06 27.07
N LEU A 6 -5.94 -40.25 26.98
CA LEU A 6 -6.26 -39.38 25.86
C LEU A 6 -5.36 -38.14 25.82
N LEU A 7 -4.91 -37.83 24.59
CA LEU A 7 -4.60 -36.54 23.99
C LEU A 7 -4.20 -35.35 24.88
N GLY A 8 -2.99 -34.85 24.62
CA GLY A 8 -2.71 -33.42 24.59
C GLY A 8 -2.14 -33.07 23.22
N ILE A 9 -3.00 -32.79 22.23
CA ILE A 9 -2.56 -32.09 21.01
C ILE A 9 -2.22 -30.67 21.47
N ALA A 10 -0.93 -30.35 21.50
CA ALA A 10 -0.49 -28.97 21.58
C ALA A 10 -0.99 -28.27 20.32
N GLY A 11 -2.13 -27.59 20.45
CA GLY A 11 -2.60 -26.68 19.41
C GLY A 11 -1.53 -25.62 19.21
N PHE A 12 -0.97 -25.57 18.01
CA PHE A 12 -0.28 -24.39 17.52
C PHE A 12 -1.30 -23.25 17.55
N VAL A 13 -1.27 -22.44 18.61
CA VAL A 13 -1.92 -21.14 18.58
C VAL A 13 -1.13 -20.35 17.56
N SER A 14 -1.67 -20.22 16.34
CA SER A 14 -1.26 -19.15 15.45
C SER A 14 -1.62 -17.86 16.17
N ALA A 15 -0.64 -17.27 16.85
CA ALA A 15 -0.79 -15.92 17.36
C ALA A 15 -1.06 -15.04 16.14
N GLY A 16 -2.33 -14.65 15.96
CA GLY A 16 -2.70 -13.63 14.99
C GLY A 16 -1.85 -12.39 15.24
N SER A 17 -1.67 -11.56 14.21
CA SER A 17 -0.95 -10.29 14.37
C SER A 17 -1.54 -9.53 15.58
N PRO A 18 -0.71 -9.00 16.49
CA PRO A 18 -1.16 -8.29 17.69
C PRO A 18 -2.30 -7.32 17.36
N GLY A 19 -3.38 -7.36 18.16
CA GLY A 19 -4.57 -6.50 18.02
C GLY A 19 -5.67 -6.99 17.05
N THR A 20 -5.48 -8.11 16.35
CA THR A 20 -6.59 -8.81 15.64
C THR A 20 -7.52 -9.60 16.57
N ASN A 21 -7.10 -9.84 17.81
CA ASN A 21 -7.84 -10.62 18.82
C ASN A 21 -8.67 -9.76 19.78
N GLY A 22 -8.83 -8.46 19.53
CA GLY A 22 -9.64 -7.55 20.35
C GLY A 22 -8.99 -7.04 21.64
N ASP A 23 -7.77 -7.46 21.97
CA ASP A 23 -7.07 -7.06 23.19
C ASP A 23 -6.20 -5.78 23.01
N ILE A 24 -6.75 -4.76 22.35
CA ILE A 24 -6.06 -3.48 22.12
C ILE A 24 -6.15 -2.54 23.34
N HIS A 25 -6.81 -2.97 24.41
CA HIS A 25 -7.04 -2.18 25.62
C HIS A 25 -5.90 -2.25 26.64
N GLN A 26 -4.89 -3.10 26.41
CA GLN A 26 -3.71 -3.12 27.26
C GLN A 26 -2.91 -1.82 27.07
N PRO A 27 -2.60 -1.06 28.15
CA PRO A 27 -1.97 0.26 28.03
C PRO A 27 -0.63 0.27 27.29
N ALA A 28 0.18 -0.78 27.46
CA ALA A 28 1.47 -0.90 26.78
C ALA A 28 1.31 -1.10 25.27
N LEU A 29 0.37 -1.97 24.86
CA LEU A 29 0.06 -2.20 23.45
C LEU A 29 -0.56 -0.94 22.83
N GLN A 30 -1.50 -0.28 23.51
CA GLN A 30 -2.11 0.95 23.00
C GLN A 30 -1.07 2.05 22.73
N LYS A 31 -0.04 2.15 23.59
CA LYS A 31 1.08 3.06 23.38
C LYS A 31 1.87 2.69 22.12
N GLU A 32 2.23 1.42 21.95
CA GLU A 32 2.95 0.94 20.77
C GLU A 32 2.16 1.22 19.48
N LEU A 33 0.88 0.85 19.44
CA LEU A 33 0.01 1.09 18.29
C LEU A 33 -0.16 2.58 17.96
N LEU A 34 -0.16 3.44 18.98
CA LEU A 34 -0.19 4.89 18.77
C LEU A 34 1.09 5.40 18.11
N GLU A 35 2.26 4.91 18.53
CA GLU A 35 3.54 5.29 17.90
C GLU A 35 3.60 4.82 16.44
N GLU A 36 3.15 3.61 16.15
CA GLU A 36 3.05 3.12 14.76
C GLU A 36 2.08 3.97 13.93
N ALA A 37 0.92 4.30 14.50
CA ALA A 37 -0.08 5.14 13.85
C ALA A 37 0.47 6.54 13.53
N LYS A 38 1.29 7.15 14.41
CA LYS A 38 1.92 8.45 14.11
C LYS A 38 2.78 8.38 12.85
N VAL A 39 3.63 7.36 12.74
CA VAL A 39 4.50 7.16 11.57
C VAL A 39 3.65 6.96 10.32
N TYR A 40 2.59 6.17 10.41
CA TYR A 40 1.65 5.92 9.32
C TYR A 40 0.96 7.21 8.86
N LEU A 41 0.36 7.95 9.78
CA LEU A 41 -0.38 9.18 9.51
C LEU A 41 0.52 10.26 8.89
N PHE A 42 1.77 10.33 9.33
CA PHE A 42 2.77 11.20 8.72
C PHE A 42 3.14 10.73 7.31
N LYS A 43 3.50 9.45 7.13
CA LYS A 43 3.93 8.89 5.84
C LYS A 43 2.89 9.03 4.74
N PHE A 44 1.61 8.82 5.07
CA PHE A 44 0.51 8.86 4.11
C PHE A 44 -0.18 10.24 4.03
N GLY A 45 0.32 11.22 4.78
CA GLY A 45 -0.03 12.63 4.64
C GLY A 45 -1.32 13.08 5.33
N TYR A 46 -1.83 12.29 6.29
CA TYR A 46 -3.01 12.64 7.10
C TYR A 46 -2.72 13.72 8.15
N MET A 47 -1.45 13.85 8.53
CA MET A 47 -1.01 14.84 9.51
C MET A 47 -0.84 16.22 8.86
N ILE A 48 -1.44 17.24 9.48
CA ILE A 48 -1.26 18.64 9.07
C ILE A 48 -0.10 19.22 9.90
N PRO A 49 1.01 19.61 9.25
CA PRO A 49 2.12 20.28 9.94
C PRO A 49 1.64 21.63 10.50
N ASP A 50 2.18 22.02 11.66
CA ASP A 50 1.92 23.35 12.21
C ASP A 50 2.57 24.42 11.31
N PRO A 51 1.78 25.38 10.75
CA PRO A 51 2.30 26.41 9.86
C PRO A 51 3.26 27.40 10.54
N HIS A 52 3.25 27.47 11.88
CA HIS A 52 4.14 28.33 12.65
C HIS A 52 5.45 27.63 13.05
N GLN A 53 5.61 26.35 12.69
CA GLN A 53 6.80 25.58 13.02
C GLN A 53 7.75 25.49 11.82
N GLY A 54 9.03 25.77 12.08
CA GLY A 54 10.07 25.70 11.06
C GLY A 54 10.31 24.27 10.59
N VAL A 55 10.58 24.10 9.29
CA VAL A 55 10.82 22.81 8.58
C VAL A 55 11.96 21.96 9.20
N LYS A 56 12.74 22.50 10.15
CA LYS A 56 13.96 21.87 10.70
C LYS A 56 13.78 21.17 12.06
N SER A 57 12.61 21.25 12.72
CA SER A 57 12.38 20.55 13.98
C SER A 57 11.45 19.35 13.77
N VAL A 58 11.98 18.13 13.95
CA VAL A 58 11.16 16.93 14.16
C VAL A 58 10.63 17.02 15.59
N GLN A 59 9.49 17.69 15.77
CA GLN A 59 8.81 17.77 17.05
C GLN A 59 7.62 16.79 17.05
N GLU A 60 7.43 16.11 18.18
CA GLU A 60 6.31 15.18 18.37
C GLU A 60 4.97 15.88 18.14
N PRO A 61 4.03 15.27 17.38
CA PRO A 61 2.72 15.84 17.17
C PRO A 61 1.93 15.91 18.47
N THR A 62 1.14 16.97 18.63
CA THR A 62 0.25 17.13 19.79
C THR A 62 -0.85 16.05 19.80
N PRO A 63 -1.42 15.71 20.97
CA PRO A 63 -2.55 14.78 21.04
C PRO A 63 -3.71 15.15 20.12
N GLN A 64 -4.01 16.45 19.98
CA GLN A 64 -5.06 16.93 19.10
C GLN A 64 -4.73 16.71 17.61
N GLN A 65 -3.49 16.97 17.19
CA GLN A 65 -3.06 16.70 15.82
C GLN A 65 -3.16 15.21 15.45
N ILE A 66 -2.80 14.34 16.39
CA ILE A 66 -2.91 12.88 16.21
C ILE A 66 -4.38 12.49 16.10
N HIS A 67 -5.23 12.95 17.03
CA HIS A 67 -6.67 12.70 17.01
C HIS A 67 -7.30 13.12 15.68
N ASP A 68 -7.03 14.34 15.22
CA ASP A 68 -7.62 14.83 13.96
C ASP A 68 -7.10 14.06 12.75
N ALA A 69 -5.83 13.64 12.76
CA ALA A 69 -5.27 12.81 11.69
C ALA A 69 -5.91 11.43 11.65
N LEU A 70 -6.18 10.82 12.80
CA LEU A 70 -6.95 9.57 12.89
C LEU A 70 -8.37 9.75 12.36
N VAL A 71 -9.06 10.83 12.73
CA VAL A 71 -10.39 11.16 12.20
C VAL A 71 -10.37 11.28 10.67
N ARG A 72 -9.34 11.89 10.08
CA ARG A 72 -9.19 11.98 8.61
C ARG A 72 -8.97 10.62 7.98
N PHE A 73 -8.08 9.80 8.55
CA PHE A 73 -7.82 8.44 8.08
C PHE A 73 -9.09 7.57 8.11
N GLN A 74 -9.77 7.53 9.26
CA GLN A 74 -10.99 6.76 9.45
C GLN A 74 -12.10 7.20 8.49
N SER A 75 -12.30 8.52 8.38
CA SER A 75 -13.27 9.09 7.43
C SER A 75 -12.95 8.73 5.98
N ALA A 76 -11.66 8.77 5.58
CA ALA A 76 -11.25 8.41 4.24
C ALA A 76 -11.64 6.97 3.92
N PHE A 77 -11.39 6.02 4.83
CA PHE A 77 -11.76 4.61 4.64
C PHE A 77 -13.20 4.26 5.02
N LEU A 78 -14.06 5.27 5.23
CA LEU A 78 -15.49 5.11 5.56
C LEU A 78 -15.74 4.34 6.87
N TYR A 79 -14.83 4.47 7.83
CA TYR A 79 -15.00 3.97 9.19
C TYR A 79 -15.66 5.01 10.11
N TYR A 80 -16.12 4.55 11.27
CA TYR A 80 -16.50 5.46 12.35
C TYR A 80 -15.27 6.24 12.81
N SER A 81 -15.36 7.57 12.74
CA SER A 81 -14.22 8.46 13.01
C SER A 81 -14.04 8.71 14.50
N SER A 82 -13.62 7.67 15.23
CA SER A 82 -13.38 7.70 16.68
C SER A 82 -12.24 8.63 17.11
N GLY A 83 -11.31 8.94 16.20
CA GLY A 83 -10.08 9.69 16.50
C GLY A 83 -9.09 8.93 17.39
N THR A 84 -9.28 7.62 17.54
CA THR A 84 -8.43 6.74 18.35
C THR A 84 -7.97 5.52 17.55
N VAL A 85 -6.90 4.86 17.97
CA VAL A 85 -6.44 3.61 17.33
C VAL A 85 -7.29 2.44 17.83
N ASP A 86 -8.46 2.27 17.22
CA ASP A 86 -9.37 1.14 17.46
C ASP A 86 -9.06 -0.08 16.57
N VAL A 87 -9.74 -1.21 16.82
CA VAL A 87 -9.49 -2.47 16.10
C VAL A 87 -9.64 -2.31 14.59
N PRO A 88 -10.69 -1.66 14.04
CA PRO A 88 -10.79 -1.42 12.60
C PRO A 88 -9.65 -0.56 12.05
N THR A 89 -9.25 0.49 12.78
CA THR A 89 -8.14 1.38 12.40
C THR A 89 -6.84 0.59 12.31
N GLN A 90 -6.54 -0.17 13.36
CA GLN A 90 -5.33 -0.98 13.44
C GLN A 90 -5.30 -2.06 12.36
N ALA A 91 -6.40 -2.80 12.17
CA ALA A 91 -6.52 -3.82 11.14
C ALA A 91 -6.24 -3.23 9.75
N LYS A 92 -6.78 -2.04 9.46
CA LYS A 92 -6.56 -1.36 8.18
C LYS A 92 -5.13 -0.85 8.00
N MET A 93 -4.52 -0.30 9.05
CA MET A 93 -3.12 0.12 9.02
C MET A 93 -2.16 -1.06 8.83
N ASN A 94 -2.59 -2.28 9.19
CA ASN A 94 -1.84 -3.52 9.03
C ASN A 94 -2.06 -4.22 7.67
N GLU A 95 -2.76 -3.62 6.71
CA GLU A 95 -2.88 -4.18 5.36
C GLU A 95 -1.67 -3.82 4.48
N TRP A 96 -1.27 -4.73 3.60
CA TRP A 96 -0.30 -4.39 2.54
C TRP A 96 -0.88 -3.33 1.61
N ARG A 97 -0.11 -2.27 1.36
CA ARG A 97 -0.61 -1.10 0.62
C ARG A 97 0.44 -0.44 -0.28
N CYS A 98 -0.02 0.47 -1.14
CA CYS A 98 0.82 1.37 -1.92
C CYS A 98 1.48 2.43 -1.02
N ALA A 99 2.73 2.79 -1.32
CA ALA A 99 3.54 3.79 -0.61
C ALA A 99 3.19 5.23 -0.97
N ASN A 100 2.43 5.44 -2.05
CA ASN A 100 1.99 6.77 -2.46
C ASN A 100 1.12 7.38 -1.36
N ASN A 101 1.24 8.69 -1.17
CA ASN A 101 0.48 9.37 -0.13
C ASN A 101 -1.03 9.31 -0.43
N ASP A 102 -1.83 9.20 0.63
CA ASP A 102 -3.29 9.30 0.57
C ASP A 102 -3.74 10.76 0.46
N MET A 103 -3.02 11.63 1.16
CA MET A 103 -3.30 13.06 1.28
C MET A 103 -2.02 13.89 1.14
N ASP A 104 -2.16 15.17 0.76
CA ASP A 104 -1.12 16.18 0.95
C ASP A 104 -1.50 17.03 2.16
N ARG A 105 -0.81 16.81 3.29
CA ARG A 105 -0.97 17.57 4.53
C ARG A 105 -2.45 17.73 4.92
N GLY A 106 -3.14 16.59 5.04
CA GLY A 106 -4.55 16.47 5.43
C GLY A 106 -5.56 16.81 4.33
N SER A 107 -5.11 17.18 3.13
CA SER A 107 -5.98 17.49 1.99
C SER A 107 -6.00 16.35 0.97
N PRO A 108 -7.14 16.05 0.34
CA PRO A 108 -7.20 15.07 -0.74
C PRO A 108 -6.27 15.43 -1.90
N ILE A 109 -5.59 14.43 -2.46
CA ILE A 109 -4.71 14.63 -3.62
C ILE A 109 -5.57 14.67 -4.90
N ALA A 110 -5.48 15.76 -5.65
CA ALA A 110 -6.14 15.89 -6.94
C ALA A 110 -5.49 14.97 -8.01
N PRO A 111 -6.26 14.50 -9.00
CA PRO A 111 -5.70 13.84 -10.18
C PRO A 111 -4.70 14.72 -10.92
N ALA A 112 -3.81 14.09 -11.70
CA ALA A 112 -2.86 14.79 -12.55
C ALA A 112 -3.58 15.76 -13.50
N SER A 113 -3.06 16.97 -13.61
CA SER A 113 -3.59 17.98 -14.53
C SER A 113 -3.35 17.58 -15.98
N LYS A 114 -4.08 18.19 -16.92
CA LYS A 114 -3.92 17.92 -18.36
C LYS A 114 -2.48 18.09 -18.87
N LYS A 115 -1.67 18.94 -18.22
CA LYS A 115 -0.27 19.18 -18.60
C LYS A 115 0.67 18.08 -18.10
N GLU A 116 0.28 17.36 -17.05
CA GLU A 116 1.03 16.26 -16.45
C GLU A 116 0.68 14.92 -17.10
N LEU A 117 -0.49 14.80 -17.73
CA LEU A 117 -0.96 13.56 -18.36
C LEU A 117 -0.22 13.22 -19.66
N TRP A 118 -0.20 11.93 -19.99
CA TRP A 118 0.28 11.41 -21.27
C TRP A 118 -0.47 12.04 -22.45
N THR A 119 0.28 12.59 -23.40
CA THR A 119 -0.28 13.09 -24.67
C THR A 119 -0.43 11.98 -25.70
N LYS A 120 0.44 10.96 -25.67
CA LYS A 120 0.37 9.80 -26.55
C LYS A 120 -0.53 8.71 -25.97
N LYS A 121 -1.16 7.93 -26.85
CA LYS A 121 -2.07 6.82 -26.47
C LYS A 121 -1.43 5.44 -26.47
N SER A 122 -0.25 5.28 -27.08
CA SER A 122 0.53 4.05 -27.03
C SER A 122 1.72 4.26 -26.11
N LEU A 123 1.75 3.55 -24.99
CA LEU A 123 2.80 3.58 -23.99
C LEU A 123 3.60 2.28 -24.07
N THR A 124 4.91 2.39 -23.94
CA THR A 124 5.82 1.25 -23.86
C THR A 124 6.18 0.96 -22.42
N TYR A 125 6.27 -0.31 -22.04
CA TYR A 125 6.72 -0.70 -20.71
C TYR A 125 7.83 -1.73 -20.76
N LYS A 126 8.64 -1.77 -19.69
CA LYS A 126 9.73 -2.73 -19.53
C LYS A 126 9.77 -3.26 -18.10
N ILE A 127 9.85 -4.58 -17.98
CA ILE A 127 10.17 -5.25 -16.71
C ILE A 127 11.69 -5.33 -16.61
N VAL A 128 12.27 -4.64 -15.64
CA VAL A 128 13.73 -4.44 -15.52
C VAL A 128 14.41 -5.64 -14.88
N ASN A 129 13.77 -6.24 -13.87
CA ASN A 129 14.25 -7.41 -13.15
C ASN A 129 13.05 -8.18 -12.56
N THR A 130 13.31 -9.28 -11.85
CA THR A 130 12.28 -10.16 -11.28
C THR A 130 12.55 -10.49 -9.80
N PRO A 131 11.50 -10.70 -8.99
CA PRO A 131 11.62 -11.28 -7.66
C PRO A 131 11.92 -12.77 -7.75
N ARG A 132 12.29 -13.40 -6.63
CA ARG A 132 12.61 -14.83 -6.59
C ARG A 132 11.37 -15.74 -6.48
N THR A 133 10.23 -15.17 -6.12
CA THR A 133 9.01 -15.89 -5.73
C THR A 133 8.11 -16.28 -6.90
N LEU A 134 8.32 -15.69 -8.08
CA LEU A 134 7.55 -15.97 -9.29
C LEU A 134 8.46 -16.20 -10.50
N SER A 135 8.01 -17.05 -11.43
CA SER A 135 8.67 -17.20 -12.72
C SER A 135 8.50 -15.95 -13.59
N GLU A 136 9.44 -15.71 -14.51
CA GLU A 136 9.37 -14.61 -15.47
C GLU A 136 8.07 -14.63 -16.29
N ALA A 137 7.58 -15.82 -16.66
CA ALA A 137 6.31 -15.99 -17.34
C ALA A 137 5.13 -15.50 -16.50
N GLN A 138 5.07 -15.86 -15.21
CA GLN A 138 4.02 -15.39 -14.30
C GLN A 138 4.09 -13.86 -14.11
N ILE A 139 5.29 -13.29 -14.03
CA ILE A 139 5.45 -11.83 -13.88
C ILE A 139 4.95 -11.10 -15.12
N ARG A 140 5.38 -11.55 -16.32
CA ARG A 140 4.91 -10.99 -17.60
C ARG A 140 3.40 -11.14 -17.76
N SER A 141 2.83 -12.30 -17.45
CA SER A 141 1.38 -12.50 -17.53
C SER A 141 0.63 -11.59 -16.56
N ALA A 142 1.10 -11.41 -15.33
CA ALA A 142 0.46 -10.51 -14.37
C ALA A 142 0.48 -9.06 -14.85
N ALA A 143 1.62 -8.60 -15.37
CA ALA A 143 1.76 -7.26 -15.95
C ALA A 143 0.87 -7.07 -17.18
N HIS A 144 0.92 -7.99 -18.13
CA HIS A 144 0.10 -7.95 -19.34
C HIS A 144 -1.39 -7.89 -19.00
N GLU A 145 -1.87 -8.78 -18.13
CA GLU A 145 -3.27 -8.79 -17.72
C GLU A 145 -3.69 -7.49 -17.01
N ALA A 146 -2.83 -6.92 -16.18
CA ALA A 146 -3.10 -5.65 -15.49
C ALA A 146 -3.19 -4.47 -16.48
N PHE A 147 -2.25 -4.39 -17.45
CA PHE A 147 -2.30 -3.39 -18.52
C PHE A 147 -3.53 -3.56 -19.42
N GLU A 148 -3.93 -4.79 -19.71
CA GLU A 148 -5.12 -5.08 -20.51
C GLU A 148 -6.42 -4.55 -19.85
N GLN A 149 -6.54 -4.60 -18.52
CA GLN A 149 -7.67 -3.96 -17.84
C GLN A 149 -7.70 -2.45 -18.11
N TRP A 150 -6.55 -1.80 -18.01
CA TRP A 150 -6.43 -0.36 -18.28
C TRP A 150 -6.66 -0.03 -19.75
N THR A 151 -6.21 -0.87 -20.68
CA THR A 151 -6.52 -0.71 -22.10
C THR A 151 -8.02 -0.68 -22.34
N ARG A 152 -8.77 -1.62 -21.75
CA ARG A 152 -10.24 -1.65 -21.86
C ARG A 152 -10.90 -0.43 -21.22
N ALA A 153 -10.41 0.02 -20.07
CA ALA A 153 -11.03 1.11 -19.32
C ALA A 153 -10.72 2.52 -19.87
N SER A 154 -9.58 2.70 -20.54
CA SER A 154 -9.04 4.04 -20.86
C SER A 154 -8.71 4.30 -22.32
N GLY A 155 -8.65 3.24 -23.15
CA GLY A 155 -8.23 3.32 -24.55
C GLY A 155 -6.71 3.53 -24.76
N PHE A 156 -5.90 3.53 -23.71
CA PHE A 156 -4.44 3.43 -23.85
C PHE A 156 -4.04 2.05 -24.39
N LYS A 157 -3.00 2.00 -25.20
CA LYS A 157 -2.34 0.75 -25.62
C LYS A 157 -1.02 0.62 -24.88
N PHE A 158 -0.74 -0.55 -24.34
CA PHE A 158 0.51 -0.84 -23.65
C PHE A 158 1.27 -1.92 -24.41
N VAL A 159 2.55 -1.67 -24.67
CA VAL A 159 3.41 -2.60 -25.43
C VAL A 159 4.66 -2.89 -24.62
N GLU A 160 4.92 -4.16 -24.31
CA GLU A 160 6.18 -4.56 -23.70
C GLU A 160 7.31 -4.32 -24.71
N ASN A 161 8.35 -3.59 -24.31
CA ASN A 161 9.51 -3.33 -25.14
C ASN A 161 10.78 -3.30 -24.27
N ASN A 162 11.78 -4.07 -24.68
CA ASN A 162 13.07 -4.16 -23.99
C ASN A 162 14.07 -3.05 -24.37
N GLY A 163 13.64 -2.07 -25.17
CA GLY A 163 14.42 -0.89 -25.56
C GLY A 163 14.97 -0.07 -24.38
N GLN A 164 15.82 0.92 -24.70
CA GLN A 164 16.53 1.69 -23.68
C GLN A 164 15.67 2.74 -22.97
N ASN A 165 14.65 3.30 -23.63
CA ASN A 165 13.82 4.38 -23.10
C ASN A 165 12.32 4.02 -23.14
N PRO A 166 11.86 3.08 -22.29
CA PRO A 166 10.44 2.79 -22.15
C PRO A 166 9.72 3.94 -21.42
N ASP A 167 8.44 4.11 -21.68
CA ASP A 167 7.62 5.11 -20.97
C ASP A 167 7.37 4.73 -19.52
N ILE A 168 7.30 3.43 -19.26
CA ILE A 168 6.99 2.85 -17.96
C ILE A 168 8.05 1.79 -17.65
N THR A 169 8.67 1.86 -16.49
CA THR A 169 9.52 0.77 -16.00
C THR A 169 8.87 0.09 -14.81
N ILE A 170 8.98 -1.24 -14.74
CA ILE A 170 8.58 -2.03 -13.58
C ILE A 170 9.85 -2.64 -13.00
N THR A 171 10.16 -2.31 -11.75
CA THR A 171 11.38 -2.78 -11.09
C THR A 171 11.09 -3.29 -9.69
N PHE A 172 11.73 -4.39 -9.33
CA PHE A 172 11.74 -4.96 -8.00
C PHE A 172 13.02 -4.50 -7.28
N TYR A 173 12.88 -3.71 -6.23
CA TYR A 173 13.98 -3.17 -5.43
C TYR A 173 13.92 -3.67 -3.99
N ASP A 174 15.07 -3.66 -3.32
CA ASP A 174 15.14 -3.86 -1.88
C ASP A 174 14.61 -2.58 -1.21
N VAL A 175 13.35 -2.61 -0.78
CA VAL A 175 12.74 -1.51 -0.06
C VAL A 175 13.05 -1.74 1.42
N PRO A 176 13.67 -0.78 2.13
CA PRO A 176 13.91 -0.92 3.56
C PRO A 176 12.63 -1.32 4.27
N GLN A 177 12.68 -2.46 4.98
CA GLN A 177 11.49 -2.95 5.67
C GLN A 177 11.08 -1.91 6.72
N SER A 178 9.89 -1.35 6.52
CA SER A 178 9.19 -0.54 7.50
C SER A 178 8.00 -1.34 8.01
N ASN A 179 7.54 -1.04 9.22
CA ASN A 179 6.30 -1.61 9.77
C ASN A 179 5.03 -1.16 8.99
N LEU A 180 5.18 -0.35 7.94
CA LEU A 180 4.09 0.22 7.14
C LEU A 180 3.54 -0.71 6.06
N ARG A 181 4.04 -1.95 5.96
CA ARG A 181 3.57 -2.99 5.01
C ARG A 181 3.39 -2.45 3.58
N ILE A 182 4.46 -1.88 3.03
CA ILE A 182 4.46 -1.30 1.69
C ILE A 182 4.74 -2.39 0.65
N ALA A 183 3.82 -2.59 -0.29
CA ALA A 183 4.00 -3.55 -1.39
C ALA A 183 4.73 -2.93 -2.60
N GLY A 184 4.53 -1.63 -2.82
CA GLY A 184 5.10 -0.92 -3.95
C GLY A 184 4.65 0.54 -4.03
N SER A 185 5.09 1.21 -5.09
CA SER A 185 4.72 2.58 -5.42
C SER A 185 4.86 2.82 -6.92
N ALA A 186 4.28 3.92 -7.37
CA ALA A 186 4.47 4.37 -8.73
C ALA A 186 4.50 5.90 -8.84
N SER A 187 5.34 6.40 -9.73
CA SER A 187 5.33 7.83 -10.06
C SER A 187 4.16 8.19 -10.96
N LYS A 188 3.74 9.45 -10.88
CA LYS A 188 2.81 10.06 -11.83
C LYS A 188 3.47 10.12 -13.22
N PRO A 189 2.69 10.35 -14.30
CA PRO A 189 3.27 10.68 -15.59
C PRO A 189 4.14 11.96 -15.54
N LEU A 190 5.16 12.12 -16.38
CA LEU A 190 5.62 11.24 -17.48
C LEU A 190 6.88 10.44 -17.08
N ASN A 191 7.30 9.50 -17.93
CA ASN A 191 8.44 8.59 -17.69
C ASN A 191 8.29 7.87 -16.34
N SER A 192 7.22 7.10 -16.22
CA SER A 192 6.81 6.58 -14.93
C SER A 192 7.61 5.35 -14.51
N HIS A 193 7.76 5.19 -13.21
CA HIS A 193 8.43 4.06 -12.59
C HIS A 193 7.47 3.41 -11.62
N ILE A 194 7.24 2.11 -11.79
CA ILE A 194 6.61 1.24 -10.80
C ILE A 194 7.73 0.54 -10.06
N ILE A 195 7.79 0.74 -8.75
CA ILE A 195 8.78 0.15 -7.85
C ILE A 195 8.04 -0.80 -6.90
N LEU A 196 8.39 -2.07 -6.94
CA LEU A 196 7.83 -3.11 -6.10
C LEU A 196 8.90 -3.62 -5.14
N ASP A 197 8.50 -4.04 -3.94
CA ASP A 197 9.44 -4.63 -3.00
C ASP A 197 9.83 -6.05 -3.44
N LYS A 198 11.13 -6.24 -3.68
CA LYS A 198 11.72 -7.51 -4.15
C LYS A 198 11.64 -8.63 -3.10
N ASN A 199 11.57 -8.28 -1.82
CA ASN A 199 11.65 -9.22 -0.71
C ASN A 199 10.29 -9.77 -0.28
N GLN A 200 9.21 -9.39 -0.96
CA GLN A 200 7.87 -9.87 -0.64
C GLN A 200 7.57 -11.24 -1.23
N ASP A 201 6.70 -11.96 -0.53
CA ASP A 201 6.08 -13.20 -1.00
C ASP A 201 5.02 -12.86 -2.06
N TRP A 202 5.47 -12.62 -3.29
CA TRP A 202 4.59 -12.36 -4.41
C TRP A 202 3.86 -13.61 -4.87
N ALA A 203 2.55 -13.48 -5.05
CA ALA A 203 1.69 -14.44 -5.69
C ALA A 203 1.13 -13.88 -7.00
N TYR A 204 0.77 -14.76 -7.94
CA TYR A 204 0.19 -14.32 -9.21
C TYR A 204 -1.10 -13.50 -9.03
N LYS A 205 -2.13 -14.13 -8.43
CA LYS A 205 -3.49 -13.56 -8.23
C LYS A 205 -4.11 -13.93 -6.88
N ALA A 206 -3.32 -14.46 -5.95
CA ALA A 206 -3.86 -15.09 -4.76
C ALA A 206 -4.37 -14.08 -3.70
N GLN A 207 -5.32 -14.52 -2.88
CA GLN A 207 -5.71 -13.83 -1.65
C GLN A 207 -4.85 -14.35 -0.50
N ALA A 208 -4.66 -13.54 0.54
CA ALA A 208 -3.97 -13.95 1.76
C ALA A 208 -4.53 -15.30 2.28
N PRO A 209 -3.69 -16.23 2.80
CA PRO A 209 -2.29 -16.04 3.19
C PRO A 209 -1.26 -16.36 2.10
N MET A 210 -1.66 -16.58 0.84
CA MET A 210 -0.77 -17.09 -0.21
C MET A 210 0.27 -16.09 -0.76
N GLY A 211 0.35 -14.88 -0.21
CA GLY A 211 1.24 -13.81 -0.66
C GLY A 211 0.50 -12.57 -1.18
N ILE A 212 1.26 -11.52 -1.51
CA ILE A 212 0.72 -10.28 -2.09
C ILE A 212 0.47 -10.53 -3.59
N SER A 213 -0.73 -10.21 -4.08
CA SER A 213 -1.06 -10.41 -5.49
C SER A 213 -0.33 -9.39 -6.38
N LEU A 214 0.63 -9.86 -7.18
CA LEU A 214 1.34 -9.04 -8.15
C LEU A 214 0.39 -8.42 -9.19
N TYR A 215 -0.59 -9.20 -9.68
CA TYR A 215 -1.60 -8.68 -10.60
C TYR A 215 -2.38 -7.50 -10.02
N HIS A 216 -2.92 -7.61 -8.80
CA HIS A 216 -3.69 -6.53 -8.20
C HIS A 216 -2.82 -5.32 -7.84
N THR A 217 -1.60 -5.56 -7.36
CA THR A 217 -0.65 -4.47 -7.12
C THR A 217 -0.30 -3.74 -8.42
N LEU A 218 0.05 -4.44 -9.49
CA LEU A 218 0.32 -3.80 -10.78
C LEU A 218 -0.92 -3.07 -11.32
N LEU A 219 -2.11 -3.67 -11.20
CA LEU A 219 -3.36 -3.02 -11.59
C LEU A 219 -3.55 -1.68 -10.87
N HIS A 220 -3.25 -1.63 -9.56
CA HIS A 220 -3.27 -0.40 -8.78
C HIS A 220 -2.20 0.60 -9.23
N GLU A 221 -0.94 0.19 -9.28
CA GLU A 221 0.20 1.06 -9.59
C GLU A 221 0.11 1.66 -11.01
N ILE A 222 -0.47 0.93 -11.98
CA ILE A 222 -0.72 1.47 -13.33
C ILE A 222 -1.73 2.64 -13.29
N GLY A 223 -2.68 2.64 -12.34
CA GLY A 223 -3.57 3.80 -12.15
C GLY A 223 -2.80 5.08 -11.84
N HIS A 224 -1.77 4.99 -10.99
CA HIS A 224 -0.87 6.10 -10.70
C HIS A 224 -0.04 6.53 -11.91
N VAL A 225 0.46 5.56 -12.69
CA VAL A 225 1.12 5.83 -13.97
C VAL A 225 0.22 6.60 -14.94
N LEU A 226 -1.10 6.41 -14.86
CA LEU A 226 -2.09 7.15 -15.65
C LEU A 226 -2.55 8.47 -15.01
N GLY A 227 -1.99 8.83 -13.85
CA GLY A 227 -2.25 10.10 -13.18
C GLY A 227 -3.40 10.07 -12.17
N LEU A 228 -3.91 8.90 -11.81
CA LEU A 228 -4.96 8.75 -10.80
C LEU A 228 -4.36 8.75 -9.39
N PRO A 229 -4.96 9.48 -8.43
CA PRO A 229 -4.60 9.38 -7.02
C PRO A 229 -5.29 8.15 -6.40
N HIS A 230 -5.02 7.86 -5.14
CA HIS A 230 -5.85 6.93 -4.38
C HIS A 230 -7.31 7.40 -4.37
N THR A 231 -8.23 6.44 -4.40
CA THR A 231 -9.65 6.67 -4.19
C THR A 231 -10.12 5.76 -3.08
N PHE A 232 -10.98 6.27 -2.21
CA PHE A 232 -11.45 5.53 -1.04
C PHE A 232 -12.92 5.08 -1.15
N TYR A 233 -13.57 5.43 -2.27
CA TYR A 233 -14.90 4.94 -2.61
C TYR A 233 -14.79 3.58 -3.28
N ARG A 234 -15.54 2.60 -2.77
CA ARG A 234 -15.80 1.35 -3.47
C ARG A 234 -17.05 1.58 -4.30
N GLY A 235 -16.87 1.80 -5.61
CA GLY A 235 -17.97 1.84 -6.58
C GLY A 235 -18.65 0.48 -6.72
#